data_AF-A0A969GDJ2-F1
#
_entry.id   AF-A0A969GDJ2-F1
#
_cell.length_a   1.000
_cell.length_b   1.000
_cell.length_c   1.000
_cell.angle_alpha   90.00
_cell.angle_beta   90.00
_cell.angle_gamma   90.00
#
_symmetry.space_group_name_H-M   'P 1'
#
loop_
_entity.id
_entity.type
_entity.pdbx_description
1 polymer ?
#
loop_
_entity_poly.entity_id
_entity_poly.type
_entity_poly.pdbx_seq_one_letter_code
_entity_poly.pdbx_strand_id
1 'polypeptide(L)' 'MKNLGPKSTEWLASVGIHTLDDVANIGVVEAYKRVKMAYPEKVSLNMLYGLQAALLDLNWKDLPLDIKEDLKRKVEES' A
#
# COMPACT_ATOMS: atom_id res chain seq x y z
N MET A 1 -4.44 4.19 -10.70
CA MET A 1 -3.19 4.68 -10.09
C MET A 1 -2.01 4.18 -10.90
N LYS A 2 -0.99 5.02 -11.14
CA LYS A 2 0.22 4.60 -11.87
C LYS A 2 0.99 3.58 -11.01
N ASN A 3 1.58 2.55 -11.61
CA ASN A 3 2.41 1.51 -10.95
C ASN A 3 1.70 0.53 -9.98
N LEU A 4 0.36 0.53 -9.91
CA LEU A 4 -0.41 -0.48 -9.16
C LEU A 4 -1.22 -1.36 -10.12
N GLY A 5 -1.26 -2.66 -9.83
CA GLY A 5 -2.06 -3.62 -10.60
C GLY A 5 -3.58 -3.36 -10.48
N PRO A 6 -4.38 -3.90 -11.42
CA PRO A 6 -5.83 -3.65 -11.46
C PRO A 6 -6.53 -4.09 -10.17
N LYS A 7 -6.17 -5.25 -9.63
CA LYS A 7 -6.74 -5.81 -8.38
C LYS A 7 -6.41 -4.98 -7.14
N SER A 8 -5.20 -4.44 -7.05
CA SER A 8 -4.83 -3.50 -5.97
C SER A 8 -5.65 -2.21 -6.07
N THR A 9 -5.88 -1.71 -7.28
CA THR A 9 -6.71 -0.51 -7.51
C THR A 9 -8.16 -0.76 -7.11
N GLU A 10 -8.73 -1.92 -7.45
CA GLU A 10 -10.08 -2.32 -7.05
C GLU A 10 -10.24 -2.40 -5.53
N TRP A 11 -9.27 -3.02 -4.83
CA TRP A 11 -9.28 -3.10 -3.38
C TRP A 11 -9.13 -1.75 -2.68
N LEU A 12 -8.36 -0.82 -3.25
CA LEU A 12 -8.26 0.54 -2.71
C LEU A 12 -9.59 1.28 -2.90
N ALA A 13 -10.19 1.18 -4.08
CA ALA A 13 -11.46 1.82 -4.38
C ALA A 13 -12.59 1.30 -3.47
N SER A 14 -12.59 0.00 -3.12
CA SER A 14 -13.61 -0.57 -2.22
C SER A 14 -13.53 -0.05 -0.78
N VAL A 15 -12.38 0.52 -0.38
CA VAL A 15 -12.20 1.16 0.94
C VAL A 15 -12.15 2.69 0.86
N GLY A 16 -12.61 3.26 -0.26
CA GLY A 16 -12.72 4.71 -0.47
C GLY A 16 -11.42 5.42 -0.84
N ILE A 17 -10.41 4.68 -1.33
CA ILE A 17 -9.12 5.23 -1.77
C ILE A 17 -9.06 5.14 -3.30
N HIS A 18 -9.12 6.28 -3.99
CA HIS A 18 -9.25 6.32 -5.45
C HIS A 18 -7.99 6.84 -6.14
N THR A 19 -7.18 7.62 -5.44
CA THR A 19 -5.99 8.28 -5.98
C THR A 19 -4.74 8.01 -5.13
N LEU A 20 -3.56 8.25 -5.70
CA LEU A 20 -2.32 8.21 -4.91
C LEU A 20 -2.27 9.38 -3.91
N ASP A 21 -2.93 10.50 -4.21
CA ASP A 21 -3.06 11.61 -3.26
C ASP A 21 -3.86 11.19 -2.02
N ASP A 22 -4.91 10.38 -2.18
CA ASP A 22 -5.65 9.80 -1.04
C ASP A 22 -4.71 8.97 -0.15
N VAL A 23 -3.85 8.14 -0.77
CA VAL A 23 -2.85 7.34 -0.06
C VAL A 23 -1.83 8.23 0.64
N ALA A 24 -1.35 9.29 -0.01
CA ALA A 24 -0.40 10.24 0.58
C ALA A 24 -1.01 10.98 1.79
N ASN A 25 -2.29 11.35 1.69
CA ASN A 25 -3.01 12.07 2.74
C ASN A 25 -3.25 11.22 3.99
N ILE A 26 -3.66 9.96 3.84
CA ILE A 26 -3.93 9.06 4.99
C ILE A 26 -2.68 8.29 5.45
N GLY A 27 -1.68 8.16 4.58
CA GLY A 27 -0.47 7.38 4.79
C GLY A 27 -0.58 5.94 4.29
N VAL A 28 0.56 5.40 3.82
CA VAL A 28 0.67 4.05 3.22
C VAL A 28 0.28 2.93 4.19
N VAL A 29 0.66 3.04 5.46
CA VAL A 29 0.35 2.05 6.51
C VAL A 29 -1.16 1.99 6.75
N GLU A 30 -1.81 3.14 6.86
CA GLU A 30 -3.26 3.21 7.09
C GLU A 30 -4.05 2.73 5.87
N ALA A 31 -3.64 3.16 4.66
CA ALA A 31 -4.21 2.65 3.41
C ALA A 31 -4.14 1.12 3.32
N TYR A 32 -2.97 0.56 3.64
CA TYR A 32 -2.77 -0.89 3.71
C TYR A 32 -3.70 -1.55 4.73
N LYS A 33 -3.79 -1.01 5.96
CA LYS A 33 -4.63 -1.58 7.02
C LYS A 33 -6.10 -1.63 6.64
N ARG A 34 -6.65 -0.55 6.07
CA ARG A 34 -8.05 -0.52 5.59
C ARG A 34 -8.32 -1.63 4.59
N VAL A 35 -7.44 -1.79 3.61
CA VAL A 35 -7.54 -2.84 2.59
C VAL A 35 -7.36 -4.23 3.21
N LYS A 36 -6.43 -4.41 4.15
CA LYS A 36 -6.19 -5.67 4.86
C LYS A 36 -7.39 -6.07 5.73
N MET A 37 -8.06 -5.12 6.37
CA MET A 37 -9.28 -5.37 7.15
C MET A 37 -10.45 -5.81 6.24
N ALA A 38 -10.59 -5.20 5.06
CA ALA A 38 -11.61 -5.60 4.10
C ALA A 38 -11.33 -6.97 3.45
N TYR A 39 -10.04 -7.33 3.27
CA TYR A 39 -9.62 -8.56 2.59
C TYR A 39 -8.45 -9.26 3.32
N PRO A 40 -8.68 -9.80 4.53
CA PRO A 40 -7.60 -10.33 5.39
C PRO A 40 -6.83 -11.48 4.75
N GLU A 41 -7.48 -12.32 3.96
CA GLU A 41 -6.82 -13.49 3.32
C GLU A 41 -6.17 -13.15 1.98
N LYS A 42 -6.59 -12.05 1.32
CA LYS A 42 -6.15 -11.74 -0.05
C LYS A 42 -5.00 -10.73 -0.08
N VAL A 43 -4.88 -9.90 0.96
CA VAL A 43 -3.93 -8.78 1.00
C VAL A 43 -2.67 -9.19 1.75
N SER A 44 -1.52 -9.08 1.08
CA SER A 44 -0.19 -9.36 1.64
C SER A 44 0.64 -8.09 1.73
N LEU A 45 1.82 -8.17 2.35
CA LEU A 45 2.78 -7.05 2.46
C LEU A 45 3.21 -6.49 1.09
N ASN A 46 3.07 -7.23 0.00
CA ASN A 46 3.33 -6.70 -1.34
C ASN A 46 2.43 -5.50 -1.67
N MET A 47 1.22 -5.45 -1.10
CA MET A 47 0.33 -4.29 -1.24
C MET A 47 0.93 -3.06 -0.55
N LEU A 48 1.44 -3.22 0.67
CA LEU A 48 2.10 -2.15 1.44
C LEU A 48 3.30 -1.58 0.66
N TYR A 49 4.16 -2.45 0.14
CA TYR A 49 5.33 -2.03 -0.64
C TYR A 49 4.95 -1.43 -1.99
N GLY A 50 3.92 -1.98 -2.65
CA GLY A 50 3.39 -1.44 -3.90
C GLY A 50 2.85 -0.02 -3.73
N LEU A 51 2.14 0.27 -2.63
CA LEU A 51 1.65 1.61 -2.30
C LEU A 51 2.79 2.59 -2.12
N GLN A 52 3.81 2.24 -1.33
CA GLN A 52 4.98 3.10 -1.14
C GLN A 52 5.73 3.34 -2.46
N ALA A 53 5.97 2.29 -3.23
CA ALA A 53 6.68 2.40 -4.50
C ALA A 53 5.90 3.27 -5.50
N ALA A 54 4.56 3.15 -5.53
CA ALA A 54 3.72 4.00 -6.37
C ALA A 54 3.80 5.48 -5.99
N LEU A 55 3.88 5.82 -4.69
CA LEU A 55 4.11 7.20 -4.24
C LEU A 55 5.48 7.74 -4.64
N LEU A 56 6.50 6.88 -4.74
CA LEU A 56 7.85 7.25 -5.13
C LEU A 56 8.08 7.20 -6.66
N ASP A 57 7.05 6.86 -7.45
CA ASP A 57 7.14 6.53 -8.88
C ASP A 57 8.23 5.47 -9.20
N LEU A 58 8.37 4.48 -8.31
CA LEU A 58 9.31 3.36 -8.41
C LEU A 58 8.60 2.04 -8.71
N ASN A 59 9.35 1.07 -9.24
CA ASN A 59 8.94 -0.33 -9.19
C ASN A 59 9.12 -0.84 -7.75
N TRP A 60 8.14 -1.59 -7.22
CA TRP A 60 8.21 -2.14 -5.86
C TRP A 60 9.42 -3.07 -5.63
N LYS A 61 9.95 -3.67 -6.70
CA LYS A 61 11.19 -4.47 -6.63
C LYS A 61 12.39 -3.60 -6.27
N ASP A 62 12.43 -2.36 -6.75
CA ASP A 62 13.52 -1.40 -6.55
C ASP A 62 13.35 -0.58 -5.27
N LEU A 63 12.23 -0.76 -4.55
CA LEU A 63 12.02 -0.09 -3.27
C LEU A 63 13.11 -0.53 -2.26
N PRO A 64 13.87 0.41 -1.67
CA PRO A 64 14.93 0.12 -0.72
C PRO A 64 14.50 -0.78 0.45
N LEU A 65 15.42 -1.64 0.90
CA LEU A 65 15.13 -2.64 1.93
C LEU A 65 14.82 -1.99 3.29
N ASP A 66 15.55 -0.94 3.66
CA ASP A 66 15.32 -0.15 4.87
C ASP A 66 13.90 0.44 4.91
N ILE A 67 13.39 0.94 3.78
CA ILE A 67 12.01 1.43 3.68
C ILE A 67 11.01 0.28 3.84
N LYS A 68 11.26 -0.89 3.24
CA LYS A 68 10.39 -2.08 3.39
C LYS A 68 10.32 -2.53 4.85
N GLU A 69 11.46 -2.60 5.52
CA GLU A 69 11.55 -3.01 6.92
C GLU A 69 10.85 -2.01 7.85
N ASP A 70 11.06 -0.71 7.64
CA ASP A 70 10.38 0.33 8.41
C ASP A 70 8.86 0.27 8.25
N LEU A 71 8.36 0.11 7.01
CA LEU A 71 6.93 -0.04 6.75
C LEU A 71 6.34 -1.28 7.41
N LYS A 72 7.04 -2.43 7.31
CA LYS A 72 6.60 -3.68 7.92
C LYS A 72 6.50 -3.51 9.43
N ARG A 73 7.52 -2.95 10.07
CA ARG A 73 7.54 -2.66 11.51
C ARG A 73 6.37 -1.76 11.91
N LYS A 74 6.12 -0.67 11.18
CA LYS A 74 4.99 0.24 11.44
C LYS A 74 3.62 -0.43 11.36
N VAL A 75 3.48 -1.47 10.54
CA VAL A 75 2.25 -2.29 10.49
C VAL A 75 2.13 -3.22 11.70
N GLU A 76 3.25 -3.80 12.16
CA GLU A 76 3.28 -4.74 13.29
C GLU A 76 3.13 -4.04 14.65
N GLU A 77 3.61 -2.80 14.79
CA GLU A 77 3.58 -2.02 16.04
C GLU A 77 2.25 -1.31 16.32
N SER A 78 1.30 -1.38 15.38
CA SER A 78 0.18 -0.45 15.30
C SER A 78 -1.14 -1.18 15.16
#